data_AF-A0A957SHZ4-F1
#
_entry.id   AF-A0A957SHZ4-F1
#
_cell.length_a   1.000
_cell.length_b   1.000
_cell.length_c   1.000
_cell.angle_alpha   90.00
_cell.angle_beta   90.00
_cell.angle_gamma   90.00
#
_symmetry.space_group_name_H-M   'P 1'
#
loop_
_entity.id
_entity.type
_entity.pdbx_description
1 polymer ?
#
loop_
_entity_poly.entity_id
_entity_poly.type
_entity_poly.pdbx_seq_one_letter_code
_entity_poly.pdbx_strand_id
1 'polypeptide(L)'
;GVALFLLGLGWNFCFIAGSSLLADALAPNERGKAQGANEMLVALASGVGSAGTGVAFAQGGIVVVSAIGLGFSLLLIAATMWVTRRTTGVVVSAGD
;
A
#
# COMPACT_ATOMS: atom_id res chain seq x y z
N GLY A 1 -7.82 -7.94 -19.99
CA GLY A 1 -6.41 -8.35 -20.18
C GLY A 1 -5.47 -7.35 -19.54
N VAL A 2 -5.25 -6.22 -20.18
CA VAL A 2 -4.25 -5.21 -19.76
C VAL A 2 -4.51 -4.68 -18.34
N ALA A 3 -5.76 -4.40 -17.96
CA ALA A 3 -6.08 -3.91 -16.61
C ALA A 3 -5.69 -4.90 -15.49
N LEU A 4 -5.98 -6.19 -15.65
CA LEU A 4 -5.59 -7.22 -14.67
C LEU A 4 -4.06 -7.42 -14.66
N PHE A 5 -3.41 -7.31 -15.82
CA PHE A 5 -1.96 -7.39 -15.92
C PHE A 5 -1.28 -6.23 -15.20
N LEU A 6 -1.72 -5.00 -15.43
CA LEU A 6 -1.22 -3.80 -14.74
C LEU A 6 -1.49 -3.85 -13.24
N LEU A 7 -2.65 -4.36 -12.83
CA LEU A 7 -2.99 -4.56 -11.42
C LEU A 7 -2.02 -5.55 -10.75
N GLY A 8 -1.73 -6.68 -11.41
CA GLY A 8 -0.75 -7.66 -10.94
C GLY A 8 0.67 -7.11 -10.87
N LEU A 9 1.07 -6.30 -11.86
CA LEU A 9 2.35 -5.57 -11.86
C LEU A 9 2.46 -4.60 -10.69
N GLY A 10 1.44 -3.75 -10.50
CA GLY A 10 1.41 -2.78 -9.42
C GLY A 10 1.45 -3.42 -8.03
N TRP A 11 0.73 -4.53 -7.85
CA TRP A 11 0.75 -5.30 -6.61
C TRP A 11 2.16 -5.82 -6.27
N ASN A 12 2.84 -6.44 -7.24
CA ASN A 12 4.20 -6.96 -7.04
C ASN A 12 5.19 -5.85 -6.71
N PHE A 13 5.16 -4.74 -7.45
CA PHE A 13 6.04 -3.60 -7.18
C PHE A 13 5.78 -2.98 -5.81
N CYS A 14 4.53 -2.85 -5.39
CA CYS A 14 4.17 -2.36 -4.06
C CYS A 14 4.70 -3.30 -2.96
N PHE A 15 4.54 -4.60 -3.12
CA PHE A 15 5.00 -5.59 -2.14
C PHE A 15 6.52 -5.59 -1.98
N ILE A 16 7.26 -5.58 -3.09
CA ILE A 16 8.72 -5.56 -3.09
C ILE A 16 9.25 -4.22 -2.54
N ALA A 17 8.71 -3.09 -3.00
CA ALA A 17 9.12 -1.77 -2.53
C ALA A 17 8.81 -1.56 -1.04
N GLY A 18 7.64 -1.97 -0.58
CA GLY A 18 7.25 -1.90 0.83
C GLY A 18 8.15 -2.76 1.72
N SER A 19 8.41 -4.01 1.30
CA SER A 19 9.31 -4.91 2.02
C SER A 19 10.74 -4.37 2.06
N SER A 20 11.22 -3.77 0.97
CA SER A 20 12.54 -3.14 0.91
C SER A 20 12.63 -1.94 1.84
N LEU A 21 11.64 -1.05 1.84
CA LEU A 21 11.62 0.13 2.72
C LEU A 21 11.58 -0.26 4.20
N LEU A 22 10.83 -1.32 4.53
CA LEU A 22 10.79 -1.88 5.89
C LEU A 22 12.14 -2.52 6.28
N ALA A 23 12.79 -3.21 5.35
CA ALA A 23 14.09 -3.82 5.59
C ALA A 23 15.23 -2.79 5.75
N ASP A 24 15.15 -1.65 5.06
CA ASP A 24 16.13 -0.56 5.13
C ASP A 24 16.06 0.21 6.47
N ALA A 25 14.87 0.25 7.08
CA ALA A 25 14.66 0.87 8.39
C ALA A 25 15.12 0.00 9.58
N LEU A 26 15.49 -1.27 9.35
CA LEU A 26 15.75 -2.26 10.41
C LEU A 26 17.18 -2.82 10.40
N ALA A 27 17.73 -3.06 11.60
CA ALA A 27 19.03 -3.68 11.76
C ALA A 27 19.02 -5.16 11.29
N PRO A 28 20.15 -5.73 10.85
CA PRO A 28 20.22 -7.09 10.28
C PRO A 28 19.64 -8.20 11.16
N ASN A 29 19.73 -8.02 12.49
CA ASN A 29 19.20 -8.93 13.51
C ASN A 29 17.65 -8.98 13.52
N GLU A 30 16.98 -7.89 13.15
CA GLU A 30 15.51 -7.77 13.26
C GLU A 30 14.76 -8.16 11.99
N ARG A 31 15.49 -8.42 10.89
CA ARG A 31 14.92 -8.72 9.55
C ARG A 31 13.98 -9.93 9.54
N GLY A 32 14.31 -10.99 10.29
CA GLY A 32 13.44 -12.17 10.39
C GLY A 32 12.10 -11.88 11.06
N LYS A 33 12.12 -11.01 12.08
CA LYS A 33 10.91 -10.55 12.78
C LYS A 33 10.10 -9.59 11.89
N ALA A 34 10.77 -8.77 11.10
CA ALA A 34 10.17 -7.87 10.11
C ALA A 34 9.43 -8.61 9.00
N GLN A 35 10.03 -9.68 8.47
CA GLN A 35 9.41 -10.51 7.44
C GLN A 35 8.14 -11.19 7.97
N GLY A 36 8.19 -11.76 9.18
CA GLY A 36 7.00 -12.31 9.83
C GLY A 36 5.90 -11.28 10.07
N ALA A 37 6.27 -10.05 10.47
CA ALA A 37 5.32 -8.94 10.63
C ALA A 37 4.70 -8.51 9.30
N ASN A 38 5.48 -8.43 8.21
CA ASN A 38 4.98 -8.10 6.88
C ASN A 38 3.93 -9.11 6.40
N GLU A 39 4.24 -10.41 6.49
CA GLU A 39 3.29 -11.47 6.13
C GLU A 39 2.03 -11.42 6.99
N MET A 40 2.17 -11.17 8.29
CA MET A 40 1.04 -11.02 9.21
C MET A 40 0.18 -9.80 8.84
N LEU A 41 0.79 -8.66 8.51
CA LEU A 41 0.07 -7.44 8.10
C LEU A 41 -0.67 -7.65 6.78
N VAL A 42 -0.04 -8.30 5.79
CA VAL A 42 -0.68 -8.64 4.52
C VAL A 42 -1.85 -9.60 4.73
N ALA A 43 -1.69 -10.62 5.58
CA ALA A 43 -2.74 -11.56 5.93
C ALA A 43 -3.90 -10.87 6.67
N LEU A 44 -3.61 -10.00 7.63
CA LEU A 44 -4.61 -9.22 8.37
C LEU A 44 -5.36 -8.26 7.44
N ALA A 45 -4.65 -7.50 6.62
CA ALA A 45 -5.25 -6.58 5.65
C ALA A 45 -6.14 -7.33 4.66
N SER A 46 -5.70 -8.49 4.18
CA SER A 46 -6.49 -9.36 3.30
C SER A 46 -7.73 -9.91 3.99
N GLY A 47 -7.62 -10.31 5.26
CA GLY A 47 -8.75 -10.78 6.06
C GLY A 47 -9.80 -9.69 6.31
N VAL A 48 -9.36 -8.51 6.76
CA VAL A 48 -10.23 -7.34 6.97
C VAL A 48 -10.86 -6.88 5.66
N GLY A 49 -10.07 -6.80 4.59
CA GLY A 49 -10.55 -6.43 3.26
C GLY A 49 -11.60 -7.41 2.73
N SER A 50 -11.37 -8.73 2.91
CA SER A 50 -12.32 -9.77 2.48
C SER A 50 -13.62 -9.71 3.28
N ALA A 51 -13.54 -9.57 4.60
CA ALA A 51 -14.72 -9.43 5.46
C ALA A 51 -15.51 -8.14 5.16
N GLY A 52 -14.80 -7.00 5.02
CA GLY A 52 -15.40 -5.70 4.72
C GLY A 52 -16.04 -5.66 3.32
N THR A 53 -15.45 -6.34 2.33
CA THR A 53 -16.00 -6.43 0.98
C THR A 53 -17.34 -7.14 0.98
N GLY A 54 -17.52 -8.20 1.76
CA GLY A 54 -18.81 -8.90 1.89
C GLY A 54 -19.92 -8.00 2.44
N VAL A 55 -19.60 -7.21 3.46
CA VAL A 55 -20.54 -6.24 4.06
C VAL A 55 -20.88 -5.11 3.10
N ALA A 56 -19.88 -4.55 2.41
CA ALA A 56 -20.07 -3.50 1.41
C ALA A 56 -20.87 -3.99 0.19
N PHE A 57 -20.64 -5.23 -0.24
CA PHE A 57 -21.38 -5.85 -1.33
C PHE A 57 -22.86 -6.05 -0.97
N ALA A 58 -23.16 -6.44 0.27
CA ALA A 58 -24.55 -6.61 0.73
C ALA A 58 -25.36 -5.29 0.74
N GLN A 59 -24.70 -4.14 0.87
CA GLN A 59 -25.38 -2.83 0.93
C GLN A 59 -25.64 -2.20 -0.44
N GLY A 60 -24.75 -2.38 -1.41
CA GLY A 60 -24.86 -1.70 -2.70
C GLY A 60 -24.16 -2.40 -3.87
N GLY A 61 -23.90 -3.70 -3.75
CA GLY A 61 -23.32 -4.53 -4.79
C GLY A 61 -21.91 -4.10 -5.22
N ILE A 62 -21.58 -4.38 -6.47
CA ILE A 62 -20.24 -4.14 -7.03
C ILE A 62 -19.86 -2.65 -7.11
N VAL A 63 -20.87 -1.76 -7.21
CA VAL A 63 -20.64 -0.32 -7.38
C VAL A 63 -20.02 0.29 -6.12
N VAL A 64 -20.58 -0.02 -4.95
CA VAL A 64 -20.06 0.49 -3.66
C VAL A 64 -18.66 -0.05 -3.39
N VAL A 65 -18.44 -1.34 -3.61
CA VAL A 65 -17.11 -1.97 -3.45
C VAL A 65 -16.08 -1.30 -4.36
N SER A 66 -16.43 -1.07 -5.63
CA SER A 66 -15.54 -0.43 -6.59
C SER A 66 -15.25 1.02 -6.22
N ALA A 67 -16.25 1.77 -5.76
CA ALA A 67 -16.08 3.17 -5.34
C ALA A 67 -15.17 3.30 -4.10
N ILE A 68 -15.32 2.42 -3.10
CA ILE A 68 -14.45 2.37 -1.93
C ILE A 68 -13.00 2.09 -2.36
N GLY A 69 -12.79 1.09 -3.22
CA GLY A 69 -11.45 0.75 -3.74
C GLY A 69 -10.81 1.91 -4.51
N LEU A 70 -11.58 2.60 -5.36
CA LEU A 70 -11.12 3.75 -6.12
C LEU A 70 -10.75 4.92 -5.21
N GLY A 71 -11.59 5.23 -4.22
CA GLY A 71 -11.33 6.28 -3.23
C GLY A 71 -10.06 6.01 -2.41
N PHE A 72 -9.89 4.77 -1.95
CA PHE A 72 -8.69 4.36 -1.23
C PHE A 72 -7.42 4.47 -2.09
N SER A 73 -7.48 4.05 -3.34
CA SER A 73 -6.35 4.16 -4.29
C SER A 73 -5.96 5.62 -4.55
N LEU A 74 -6.94 6.50 -4.79
CA LEU A 74 -6.70 7.93 -4.99
C LEU A 74 -6.09 8.59 -3.75
N LEU A 75 -6.56 8.22 -2.55
CA LEU A 75 -6.01 8.73 -1.30
C LEU A 75 -4.53 8.35 -1.15
N LEU A 76 -4.18 7.08 -1.41
CA LEU A 76 -2.77 6.64 -1.35
C LEU A 76 -1.88 7.35 -2.37
N ILE A 77 -2.39 7.59 -3.59
CA ILE A 77 -1.67 8.35 -4.61
C ILE A 77 -1.47 9.81 -4.15
N ALA A 78 -2.50 10.44 -3.59
CA ALA A 78 -2.40 11.80 -3.06
C ALA A 78 -1.42 11.89 -1.89
N ALA A 79 -1.47 10.93 -0.96
CA ALA A 79 -0.58 10.85 0.19
C ALA A 79 0.88 10.66 -0.23
N THR A 80 1.17 9.75 -1.17
CA THR A 80 2.52 9.54 -1.67
C THR A 80 3.04 10.77 -2.40
N MET A 81 2.25 11.39 -3.30
CA MET A 81 2.63 12.66 -3.94
C MET A 81 2.92 13.76 -2.92
N TRP A 82 2.13 13.85 -1.85
CA TRP A 82 2.32 14.85 -0.80
C TRP A 82 3.59 14.62 0.01
N VAL A 83 3.90 13.37 0.38
CA VAL A 83 5.13 13.01 1.09
C VAL A 83 6.35 13.31 0.20
N THR A 84 6.34 12.90 -1.07
CA THR A 84 7.46 13.14 -1.99
C THR A 84 7.69 14.62 -2.23
N ARG A 85 6.63 15.43 -2.36
CA ARG A 85 6.76 16.90 -2.48
C ARG A 85 7.40 17.55 -1.26
N ARG A 86 7.24 16.97 -0.06
CA ARG A 86 7.84 17.49 1.17
C ARG A 86 9.32 17.14 1.30
N THR A 87 9.75 15.96 0.84
CA THR A 87 11.17 15.57 0.88
C THR A 87 12.02 16.37 -0.09
N THR A 88 11.50 16.76 -1.27
CA THR A 88 12.27 17.58 -2.23
C THR A 88 12.51 19.02 -1.75
N GLY A 89 11.61 19.58 -0.94
CA GLY A 89 11.78 20.94 -0.38
C GLY A 89 12.86 21.06 0.69
N VAL A 90 13.16 19.98 1.41
CA VAL A 90 14.15 19.98 2.51
C VAL A 90 15.59 19.88 1.99
N VAL A 91 15.83 19.14 0.91
CA VAL A 91 17.17 18.98 0.32
C VAL A 91 17.67 20.27 -0.34
N VAL A 92 16.77 21.07 -0.92
CA VAL A 92 17.12 22.36 -1.52
C VAL A 92 17.51 23.40 -0.47
N SER A 93 16.89 23.40 0.71
CA SER A 93 17.17 24.39 1.77
C SER A 93 18.40 24.08 2.64
N ALA A 94 18.94 22.85 2.57
CA ALA A 94 20.12 22.45 3.34
C ALA A 94 21.44 22.59 2.54
N GLY A 95 21.36 23.05 1.29
CA GLY A 95 22.50 23.32 0.41
C GLY A 95 22.93 24.78 0.34
N ASP A 96 22.28 25.67 1.11
CA ASP A 96 22.56 27.12 1.19
C ASP A 96 23.36 27.48 2.45
#